data_AF-A0A1A8K999-F1
#
_entry.id   AF-A0A1A8K999-F1
#
_cell.length_a   1.000
_cell.length_b   1.000
_cell.length_c   1.000
_cell.angle_alpha   90.00
_cell.angle_beta   90.00
_cell.angle_gamma   90.00
#
_symmetry.space_group_name_H-M   'P 1'
#
loop_
_entity.id
_entity.type
_entity.pdbx_description
1 polymer ?
#
loop_
_entity_poly.entity_id
_entity_poly.type
_entity_poly.pdbx_seq_one_letter_code
_entity_poly.pdbx_strand_id
1 'polypeptide(L)'
;GVNITRITFGVHQYPLLSVGARVKAVSVKHLTIPTTLVKAWSLTCSDSTGEKVHSMKFISFPPQKPRNITCATSDMKTVNCSWDSGRKRAPS
;
A
#
# COMPACT_ATOMS: atom_id res chain seq x y z
N GLY A 1 -26.52 -6.73 -15.27
CA GLY A 1 -25.59 -5.85 -14.53
C GLY A 1 -24.27 -6.57 -14.35
N VAL A 2 -23.14 -5.87 -14.41
CA VAL A 2 -21.79 -6.46 -14.38
C VAL A 2 -21.47 -7.04 -13.00
N ASN A 3 -20.92 -8.24 -12.96
CA ASN A 3 -20.56 -8.94 -11.72
C ASN A 3 -19.06 -9.24 -11.68
N ILE A 4 -18.43 -9.06 -10.51
CA ILE A 4 -17.04 -9.46 -10.31
C ILE A 4 -16.96 -10.99 -10.27
N THR A 5 -16.13 -11.56 -11.15
CA THR A 5 -15.95 -13.00 -11.31
C THR A 5 -14.62 -13.48 -10.74
N ARG A 6 -13.61 -12.60 -10.68
CA ARG A 6 -12.29 -12.95 -10.16
C ARG A 6 -11.57 -11.74 -9.58
N ILE A 7 -10.89 -11.94 -8.46
CA ILE A 7 -9.94 -10.98 -7.90
C ILE A 7 -8.62 -11.71 -7.68
N THR A 8 -7.52 -11.14 -8.17
CA THR A 8 -6.15 -11.64 -7.93
C THR A 8 -5.32 -10.59 -7.20
N PHE A 9 -4.44 -11.06 -6.33
CA PHE A 9 -3.46 -10.24 -5.63
C PHE A 9 -2.07 -10.81 -5.90
N GLY A 10 -1.23 -10.04 -6.58
CA GLY A 10 -0.03 -10.54 -7.25
C GLY A 10 -0.42 -11.54 -8.34
N VAL A 11 0.15 -12.75 -8.26
CA VAL A 11 -0.14 -13.86 -9.17
C VAL A 11 -1.23 -14.80 -8.66
N HIS A 12 -1.69 -14.61 -7.41
CA HIS A 12 -2.61 -15.54 -6.76
C HIS A 12 -4.06 -15.09 -6.87
N GLN A 13 -4.94 -16.01 -7.27
CA GLN A 13 -6.39 -15.82 -7.22
C GLN A 13 -6.91 -16.13 -5.82
N TYR A 14 -7.79 -15.27 -5.30
CA TYR A 14 -8.39 -15.43 -3.97
C TYR A 14 -9.88 -15.78 -4.08
N PRO A 15 -10.42 -16.54 -3.11
CA PRO A 15 -11.86 -16.79 -3.01
C PRO A 15 -12.64 -15.48 -2.85
N LEU A 16 -13.73 -15.33 -3.60
CA LEU A 16 -14.58 -14.15 -3.54
C LEU A 16 -15.55 -14.23 -2.37
N LEU A 17 -15.49 -13.23 -1.51
CA LEU A 17 -16.43 -13.00 -0.42
C LEU A 17 -17.56 -12.10 -0.95
N SER A 18 -18.81 -12.49 -0.71
CA SER A 18 -19.97 -11.67 -1.10
C SER A 18 -20.25 -10.62 -0.04
N VAL A 19 -20.13 -9.33 -0.39
CA VAL A 19 -20.48 -8.21 0.48
C VAL A 19 -21.87 -7.67 0.14
N GLY A 20 -22.24 -7.73 -1.15
CA GLY A 20 -23.58 -7.36 -1.63
C GLY A 20 -23.82 -7.92 -3.02
N ALA A 21 -24.94 -7.53 -3.64
CA ALA A 21 -25.37 -8.09 -4.92
C ALA A 21 -24.32 -7.98 -6.05
N ARG A 22 -23.52 -6.90 -6.05
CA ARG A 22 -22.46 -6.65 -7.06
C ARG A 22 -21.08 -6.39 -6.46
N VAL A 23 -20.97 -6.45 -5.13
CA VAL A 23 -19.72 -6.14 -4.42
C VAL A 23 -19.10 -7.43 -3.92
N LYS A 24 -17.87 -7.68 -4.36
CA LYS A 24 -17.06 -8.81 -3.93
C LYS A 24 -15.81 -8.29 -3.23
N ALA A 25 -15.34 -9.07 -2.26
CA ALA A 25 -14.12 -8.79 -1.52
C ALA A 25 -13.22 -10.02 -1.49
N VAL A 26 -11.96 -9.82 -1.14
CA VAL A 26 -11.00 -10.89 -0.85
C VAL A 26 -10.32 -10.61 0.47
N SER A 27 -9.99 -11.67 1.21
CA SER A 27 -9.19 -11.57 2.43
C SER A 27 -7.80 -12.13 2.13
N VAL A 28 -6.78 -11.29 2.28
CA VAL A 28 -5.38 -11.67 2.13
C VAL A 28 -4.72 -11.63 3.50
N LYS A 29 -4.16 -12.76 3.94
CA LYS A 29 -3.51 -12.91 5.24
C LYS A 29 -1.99 -12.99 5.07
N HIS A 30 -1.26 -12.61 6.12
CA HIS A 30 0.21 -12.68 6.16
C HIS A 30 0.88 -11.94 5.00
N LEU A 31 0.38 -10.74 4.71
CA LEU A 31 0.97 -9.86 3.69
C LEU A 31 2.41 -9.53 4.06
N THR A 32 3.32 -9.77 3.12
CA THR A 32 4.71 -9.39 3.21
C THR A 32 4.98 -8.14 2.37
N ILE A 33 5.93 -7.32 2.81
CA ILE A 33 6.40 -6.19 2.03
C ILE A 33 7.32 -6.75 0.92
N PRO A 34 7.03 -6.50 -0.37
CA PRO A 34 7.87 -7.00 -1.45
C PRO A 34 9.34 -6.58 -1.28
N THR A 35 10.27 -7.45 -1.64
CA THR A 35 11.71 -7.11 -1.64
C THR A 35 12.17 -6.42 -2.92
N THR A 36 11.28 -6.32 -3.93
CA THR A 36 11.48 -5.62 -5.21
C THR A 36 11.70 -4.11 -5.07
N LEU A 37 12.16 -3.45 -6.14
CA LEU A 37 12.35 -1.99 -6.19
C LEU A 37 11.05 -1.26 -5.84
N VAL A 38 9.94 -1.63 -6.46
CA VAL A 38 8.61 -1.10 -6.14
C VAL A 38 8.00 -1.94 -5.02
N LYS A 39 7.72 -1.32 -3.88
CA LYS A 39 7.16 -1.96 -2.67
C LYS A 39 5.64 -2.07 -2.72
N ALA A 40 5.15 -2.64 -3.82
CA ALA A 40 3.73 -2.69 -4.09
C ALA A 40 3.29 -4.02 -4.71
N TRP A 41 2.05 -4.37 -4.41
CA TRP A 41 1.38 -5.53 -4.96
C TRP A 41 0.34 -5.11 -5.99
N SER A 42 0.21 -5.89 -7.06
CA SER A 42 -0.85 -5.68 -8.04
C SER A 42 -2.14 -6.34 -7.57
N LEU A 43 -3.23 -5.58 -7.48
CA LEU A 43 -4.58 -6.08 -7.30
C LEU A 43 -5.29 -6.02 -8.65
N THR A 44 -5.77 -7.16 -9.16
CA THR A 44 -6.53 -7.23 -10.40
C THR A 44 -7.95 -7.69 -10.12
N CYS A 45 -8.92 -6.98 -10.67
CA CYS A 45 -10.32 -7.36 -10.66
C CYS A 45 -10.74 -7.73 -12.09
N SER A 46 -11.43 -8.84 -12.27
CA SER A 46 -12.07 -9.24 -13.52
C SER A 46 -13.57 -9.36 -13.33
N ASP A 47 -14.32 -8.93 -14.33
CA ASP A 47 -15.78 -9.00 -14.31
C ASP A 47 -16.34 -10.03 -15.30
N SER A 48 -17.67 -10.10 -15.37
CA SER A 48 -18.41 -11.02 -16.24
C SER A 48 -18.33 -10.66 -17.72
N THR A 49 -17.90 -9.44 -18.08
CA THR A 49 -17.67 -9.04 -19.49
C THR A 49 -16.26 -9.36 -19.95
N GLY A 50 -15.39 -9.80 -19.04
CA GLY A 50 -13.99 -10.12 -19.31
C GLY A 50 -13.05 -8.91 -19.14
N GLU A 51 -13.60 -7.76 -18.76
CA GLU A 51 -12.82 -6.54 -18.49
C GLU A 51 -11.96 -6.73 -17.24
N LYS A 52 -10.78 -6.11 -17.26
CA LYS A 52 -9.81 -6.21 -16.17
C LYS A 52 -9.34 -4.84 -15.73
N VAL A 53 -9.45 -4.60 -14.42
CA VAL A 53 -8.94 -3.38 -13.78
C VAL A 53 -7.79 -3.74 -12.86
N HIS A 54 -6.69 -3.03 -12.98
CA HIS A 54 -5.49 -3.20 -12.17
C HIS A 54 -5.30 -2.02 -11.23
N SER A 55 -4.88 -2.29 -9.99
CA SER A 55 -4.55 -1.26 -9.01
C SER A 55 -3.34 -1.68 -8.19
N MET A 56 -2.36 -0.79 -8.07
CA MET A 56 -1.19 -1.03 -7.25
C MET A 56 -1.49 -0.73 -5.77
N LYS A 57 -1.13 -1.63 -4.87
CA LYS A 57 -1.28 -1.48 -3.42
C LYS A 57 0.08 -1.48 -2.76
N PHE A 58 0.47 -0.33 -2.21
CA PHE A 58 1.72 -0.17 -1.47
C PHE A 58 1.55 -0.68 -0.04
N ILE A 59 2.45 -1.56 0.39
CA ILE A 59 2.45 -2.09 1.76
C ILE A 59 3.70 -1.59 2.46
N SER A 60 3.50 -0.93 3.59
CA SER A 60 4.58 -0.36 4.37
C SER A 60 4.21 -0.31 5.85
N PHE A 61 5.17 0.06 6.68
CA PHE A 61 4.93 0.32 8.10
C PHE A 61 4.48 1.76 8.30
N PRO A 62 3.59 2.03 9.27
CA PRO A 62 3.26 3.39 9.65
C PRO A 62 4.53 4.15 10.09
N PRO A 63 4.61 5.47 9.85
CA PRO A 63 5.74 6.27 10.30
C PRO A 63 5.86 6.19 11.83
N GLN A 64 7.08 6.20 12.32
CA GLN A 64 7.35 6.24 13.76
C GLN A 64 7.49 7.67 14.25
N LYS A 65 7.26 7.87 15.54
CA LYS A 65 7.52 9.15 16.20
C LYS A 65 8.98 9.56 15.97
N PRO A 66 9.25 10.78 15.47
CA PRO A 66 10.59 11.32 15.32
C PRO A 66 11.36 11.32 16.63
N ARG A 67 12.68 11.08 16.57
CA ARG A 67 13.59 11.08 17.72
C ARG A 67 14.71 12.08 17.49
N ASN A 68 15.40 12.49 18.56
CA ASN A 68 16.58 13.36 18.50
C ASN A 68 16.33 14.65 17.70
N ILE A 69 15.21 15.32 18.00
CA ILE A 69 14.86 16.57 17.34
C ILE A 69 15.85 17.64 17.82
N THR A 70 16.57 18.24 16.88
CA THR A 70 17.49 19.37 17.14
C THR A 70 17.15 20.50 16.19
N CYS A 71 17.15 21.73 16.71
CA CYS A 71 16.90 22.92 15.92
C CYS A 71 18.05 23.91 16.14
N ALA A 72 18.52 24.52 15.06
CA ALA A 72 19.58 25.51 15.08
C ALA A 72 19.27 26.64 14.11
N THR A 73 19.87 27.80 14.34
CA THR A 73 19.83 28.94 13.43
C THR A 73 21.24 29.49 13.29
N SER A 74 21.59 29.92 12.08
CA SER A 74 22.90 30.51 11.77
C SER A 74 22.82 31.99 11.38
N ASP A 75 21.65 32.44 10.91
CA ASP A 75 21.41 33.78 10.37
C ASP A 75 20.38 34.59 11.18
N MET A 76 19.89 34.03 12.30
CA MET A 76 18.80 34.56 13.13
C MET A 76 17.47 34.78 12.40
N LYS A 77 17.33 34.28 11.16
CA LYS A 77 16.11 34.39 10.34
C LYS A 77 15.49 33.02 10.07
N THR A 78 16.33 32.00 9.87
CA THR A 78 15.94 30.66 9.49
C THR A 78 16.26 29.70 10.62
N VAL A 79 15.24 28.98 11.09
CA VAL A 79 15.42 27.86 12.03
C VAL A 79 15.37 26.57 11.24
N ASN A 80 16.49 25.84 11.24
CA ASN A 80 16.58 24.52 10.63
C ASN A 80 16.46 23.44 11.70
N CYS A 81 15.51 22.53 11.53
CA CYS A 81 15.29 21.42 12.44
C CYS A 81 15.59 20.09 11.75
N SER A 82 16.29 19.22 12.46
CA SER A 82 16.61 17.86 12.02
C SER A 82 16.14 16.85 13.05
N TRP A 83 15.83 15.64 12.59
CA TRP A 83 15.37 14.55 13.45
C TRP A 83 15.65 13.19 12.81
N ASP A 84 15.73 12.19 13.66
CA ASP A 84 15.81 10.79 13.24
C ASP A 84 14.41 10.27 12.89
N SER A 85 14.25 9.82 11.64
CA SER A 85 12.99 9.26 11.11
C SER A 85 12.66 7.86 11.66
N GLY A 86 13.54 7.27 12.47
CA GLY A 86 13.37 5.91 13.00
C GLY A 86 13.66 4.85 11.93
N ARG A 87 12.71 3.93 11.68
CA ARG A 87 12.85 2.95 10.59
C ARG A 87 12.76 3.68 9.25
N LYS A 88 13.77 3.49 8.40
CA LYS A 88 13.69 3.89 7.00
C LYS A 88 12.43 3.29 6.39
N ARG A 89 11.56 4.12 5.81
CA ARG A 89 10.55 3.61 4.89
C ARG A 89 11.31 2.87 3.79
N ALA A 90 10.84 1.68 3.45
CA ALA A 90 11.33 1.03 2.24
C ALA A 90 11.12 2.01 1.07
N PRO A 91 12.13 2.22 0.20
CA PRO A 91 12.03 3.19 -0.88
C PRO A 91 10.79 2.86 -1.71
N SER A 92 9.97 3.89 -1.96
CA SER A 92 8.75 3.82 -2.77
C SER A 92 9.07 3.90 -4.25
#